data_AF-A0A368FXH0-F1
#
_entry.id   AF-A0A368FXH0-F1
#
_cell.length_a   1.000
_cell.length_b   1.000
_cell.length_c   1.000
_cell.angle_alpha   90.00
_cell.angle_beta   90.00
_cell.angle_gamma   90.00
#
_symmetry.space_group_name_H-M   'P 1'
#
loop_
_entity.id
_entity.type
_entity.pdbx_description
1 polymer ?
#
loop_
_entity_poly.entity_id
_entity_poly.type
_entity_poly.pdbx_seq_one_letter_code
_entity_poly.pdbx_strand_id
1 'polypeptide(L)'
;MYVVPFIAECAPKGNTVPHVWDCLSSRHDHTECCKQQGVIPHCLPYCKANGPVPTDMLKYGICIGEFEKYRVCFRTYLKHHPSVRGDV
;
A
#
# COMPACT_ATOMS: atom_id res chain seq x y z
N MET A 1 -1.59 -16.65 2.66
CA MET A 1 -0.84 -15.90 3.68
C MET A 1 0.46 -15.40 3.04
N TYR A 2 0.39 -14.30 2.26
CA TYR A 2 1.51 -13.80 1.43
C TYR A 2 1.84 -12.32 1.71
N VAL A 3 1.36 -11.78 2.83
CA VAL A 3 1.58 -10.39 3.26
C VAL A 3 3.02 -10.17 3.72
N VAL A 4 3.53 -11.05 4.59
CA VAL A 4 4.85 -10.89 5.21
C VAL A 4 5.98 -10.85 4.17
N PRO A 5 6.03 -11.75 3.16
CA PRO A 5 7.05 -11.66 2.10
C PRO A 5 6.95 -10.37 1.29
N PHE A 6 5.72 -9.94 0.97
CA PHE A 6 5.49 -8.73 0.18
C PHE A 6 5.98 -7.47 0.89
N ILE A 7 5.67 -7.32 2.19
CA ILE A 7 6.18 -6.20 2.99
C ILE A 7 7.71 -6.26 3.11
N ALA A 8 8.28 -7.46 3.26
CA ALA A 8 9.72 -7.66 3.40
C ALA A 8 10.53 -7.21 2.18
N GLU A 9 9.96 -7.22 0.97
CA GLU A 9 10.60 -6.67 -0.25
C GLU A 9 10.97 -5.19 -0.11
N CYS A 10 10.23 -4.45 0.71
CA CYS A 10 10.42 -3.02 0.96
C CYS A 10 10.97 -2.71 2.36
N ALA A 11 11.09 -3.70 3.25
CA ALA A 11 11.68 -3.54 4.58
C ALA A 11 13.14 -2.98 4.56
N PRO A 12 14.06 -3.43 3.68
CA PRO A 12 15.39 -2.82 3.60
C PRO A 12 15.39 -1.41 2.98
N LYS A 13 14.27 -1.01 2.36
CA LYS A 13 14.12 0.27 1.64
C LYS A 13 13.52 1.39 2.49
N GLY A 14 13.23 1.12 3.77
CA GLY A 14 12.62 2.10 4.66
C GLY A 14 12.62 1.72 6.14
N ASN A 15 13.00 2.66 7.00
CA ASN A 15 13.02 2.47 8.46
C ASN A 15 11.68 2.75 9.15
N THR A 16 10.65 3.13 8.39
CA THR A 16 9.34 3.55 8.92
C THR A 16 8.20 2.97 8.08
N VAL A 17 7.03 2.76 8.71
CA VAL A 17 5.81 2.26 8.03
C VAL A 17 5.45 3.08 6.77
N PRO A 18 5.47 4.43 6.80
CA PRO A 18 5.20 5.21 5.59
C PRO A 18 6.21 4.98 4.46
N HIS A 19 7.49 4.76 4.79
CA HIS A 19 8.50 4.50 3.76
C HIS A 19 8.32 3.15 3.08
N VAL A 20 8.03 2.12 3.87
CA VAL A 20 7.71 0.80 3.35
C VAL A 20 6.46 0.88 2.48
N TRP A 21 5.44 1.61 2.91
CA TRP A 21 4.22 1.81 2.13
C TRP A 21 4.46 2.53 0.79
N ASP A 22 5.25 3.61 0.80
CA ASP A 22 5.64 4.33 -0.43
C ASP A 22 6.31 3.39 -1.44
N CYS A 23 7.18 2.48 -0.96
CA CYS A 23 7.84 1.50 -1.81
C CYS A 23 6.85 0.49 -2.40
N LEU A 24 5.92 -0.04 -1.60
CA LEU A 24 4.92 -1.01 -2.05
C LEU A 24 3.92 -0.40 -3.02
N SER A 25 3.46 0.82 -2.76
CA SER A 25 2.45 1.51 -3.57
C SER A 25 3.05 2.20 -4.80
N SER A 26 4.37 2.38 -4.82
CA SER A 26 5.09 3.21 -5.79
C SER A 26 4.56 4.66 -5.88
N ARG A 27 3.96 5.16 -4.79
CA ARG A 27 3.27 6.46 -4.73
C ARG A 27 2.22 6.70 -5.82
N HIS A 28 1.70 5.62 -6.40
CA HIS A 28 0.70 5.67 -7.44
C HIS A 28 -0.72 5.64 -6.84
N ASP A 29 -1.69 6.22 -7.55
CA ASP A 29 -3.09 6.18 -7.12
C ASP A 29 -3.75 4.86 -7.53
N HIS A 30 -4.01 3.99 -6.55
CA HIS A 30 -4.67 2.70 -6.75
C HIS A 30 -6.17 2.74 -6.42
N THR A 31 -6.78 3.92 -6.26
CA THR A 31 -8.15 4.07 -5.76
C THR A 31 -9.16 3.27 -6.60
N GLU A 32 -9.03 3.29 -7.93
CA GLU A 32 -9.96 2.54 -8.80
C GLU A 32 -9.80 1.02 -8.65
N CYS A 33 -8.56 0.52 -8.55
CA CYS A 33 -8.32 -0.89 -8.27
C CYS A 33 -8.87 -1.28 -6.89
N CYS A 34 -8.64 -0.46 -5.86
CA CYS A 34 -9.14 -0.73 -4.52
C CYS A 34 -10.66 -0.78 -4.44
N LYS A 35 -11.37 0.11 -5.14
CA LYS A 35 -12.83 0.05 -5.25
C LYS A 35 -13.28 -1.28 -5.85
N GLN A 36 -12.61 -1.76 -6.90
CA GLN A 36 -12.90 -3.06 -7.52
C GLN A 36 -12.61 -4.24 -6.59
N GLN A 37 -11.57 -4.14 -5.75
CA GLN A 37 -11.27 -5.14 -4.71
C GLN A 37 -12.22 -5.07 -3.49
N GLY A 38 -13.19 -4.15 -3.48
CA GLY A 38 -14.17 -4.00 -2.41
C GLY A 38 -13.60 -3.38 -1.14
N VAL A 39 -12.61 -2.48 -1.26
CA VAL A 39 -12.13 -1.67 -0.14
C VAL A 39 -13.24 -0.70 0.29
N ILE A 40 -13.53 -0.65 1.59
CA ILE A 40 -14.55 0.27 2.10
C ILE A 40 -14.14 1.74 1.87
N PRO A 41 -15.10 2.66 1.60
CA PRO A 41 -14.81 4.06 1.26
C PRO A 41 -13.89 4.76 2.28
N HIS A 42 -14.07 4.46 3.57
CA HIS A 42 -13.27 4.99 4.67
C HIS A 42 -11.76 4.68 4.55
N CYS A 43 -11.41 3.57 3.91
CA CYS A 43 -10.03 3.13 3.78
C CYS A 43 -9.38 3.45 2.43
N LEU A 44 -10.14 4.01 1.47
CA LEU A 44 -9.60 4.45 0.18
C LEU A 44 -8.42 5.44 0.27
N PRO A 45 -8.27 6.28 1.31
CA PRO A 45 -7.06 7.10 1.47
C PRO A 45 -5.75 6.30 1.48
N TYR A 46 -5.75 5.02 1.91
CA TYR A 46 -4.58 4.15 1.85
C TYR A 46 -4.22 3.72 0.42
N CYS A 47 -5.20 3.70 -0.48
CA CYS A 47 -5.04 3.30 -1.87
C CYS A 47 -4.45 4.39 -2.75
N LYS A 48 -4.81 5.65 -2.46
CA LYS A 48 -4.32 6.80 -3.21
C LYS A 48 -2.80 6.91 -3.17
N ALA A 49 -2.23 6.56 -2.01
CA ALA A 49 -0.81 6.39 -1.73
C ALA A 49 0.16 7.48 -2.25
N ASN A 50 -0.35 8.65 -2.65
CA ASN A 50 0.39 9.77 -3.23
C ASN A 50 0.74 10.84 -2.18
N GLY A 51 0.62 10.49 -0.91
CA GLY A 51 0.82 11.35 0.25
C GLY A 51 1.04 10.52 1.51
N PRO A 52 1.22 11.15 2.68
CA PRO A 52 1.44 10.43 3.93
C PRO A 52 0.27 9.49 4.19
N VAL A 53 0.60 8.22 4.40
CA VAL A 53 -0.36 7.20 4.79
C VAL A 53 -1.00 7.63 6.11
N PRO A 54 -2.33 7.57 6.25
CA PRO A 54 -2.96 7.84 7.53
C PRO A 54 -2.40 6.93 8.62
N THR A 55 -1.99 7.48 9.76
CA THR A 55 -1.42 6.70 10.89
C THR A 55 -2.29 6.71 12.14
N ASP A 56 -3.45 7.39 12.08
CA ASP A 56 -4.41 7.45 13.19
C ASP A 56 -5.04 6.06 13.40
N MET A 57 -4.55 5.35 14.41
CA MET A 57 -5.03 4.00 14.74
C MET A 57 -6.51 3.96 15.14
N LEU A 58 -7.02 5.00 15.80
CA LEU A 58 -8.40 5.02 16.29
C LEU A 58 -9.37 5.14 15.10
N LYS A 59 -9.00 5.93 14.10
CA LYS A 59 -9.80 6.11 12.88
C LYS A 59 -9.62 4.96 11.91
N TYR A 60 -8.41 4.44 11.76
CA TYR A 60 -8.06 3.55 10.64
C TYR A 60 -7.65 2.14 11.04
N GLY A 61 -7.75 1.77 12.33
CA GLY A 61 -7.44 0.41 12.79
C GLY A 61 -8.23 -0.67 12.04
N ILE A 62 -9.47 -0.38 11.64
CA ILE A 62 -10.30 -1.28 10.83
C ILE A 62 -9.71 -1.54 9.42
N CYS A 63 -8.95 -0.59 8.88
CA CYS A 63 -8.36 -0.69 7.55
C CYS A 63 -7.18 -1.67 7.49
N ILE A 64 -6.65 -2.11 8.62
CA ILE A 64 -5.60 -3.13 8.70
C ILE A 64 -6.10 -4.47 8.13
N GLY A 65 -7.36 -4.83 8.39
CA GLY A 65 -7.97 -6.08 7.89
C GLY A 65 -8.16 -6.11 6.37
N GLU A 66 -8.15 -4.95 5.73
CA GLU A 66 -8.32 -4.78 4.28
C GLU A 66 -6.99 -4.89 3.52
N PHE A 67 -5.86 -5.14 4.21
CA PHE A 67 -4.52 -5.09 3.62
C PHE A 67 -4.32 -5.99 2.41
N GLU A 68 -4.93 -7.18 2.41
CA GLU A 68 -4.86 -8.11 1.27
C GLU A 68 -5.44 -7.50 -0.01
N LYS A 69 -6.48 -6.66 0.09
CA LYS A 69 -7.09 -5.97 -1.06
C LYS A 69 -6.13 -4.92 -1.64
N TYR A 70 -5.47 -4.14 -0.78
CA TYR A 70 -4.42 -3.19 -1.24
C TYR A 70 -3.26 -3.91 -1.90
N ARG A 71 -2.80 -5.00 -1.28
CA ARG A 71 -1.67 -5.81 -1.77
C ARG A 71 -1.87 -6.29 -3.19
N VAL A 72 -3.09 -6.75 -3.54
CA VAL A 72 -3.40 -7.20 -4.91
C VAL A 72 -3.18 -6.08 -5.92
N CYS A 73 -3.63 -4.87 -5.62
CA CYS A 73 -3.45 -3.71 -6.48
C CYS A 73 -1.98 -3.32 -6.62
N PHE A 74 -1.29 -3.15 -5.50
CA PHE A 74 0.12 -2.74 -5.47
C PHE A 74 1.01 -3.75 -6.21
N ARG A 75 0.83 -5.03 -5.94
CA ARG A 75 1.59 -6.09 -6.61
C ARG A 75 1.30 -6.18 -8.10
N THR A 76 0.06 -5.93 -8.52
CA THR A 76 -0.30 -5.92 -9.95
C THR A 76 0.38 -4.76 -10.67
N TYR A 77 0.42 -3.59 -10.06
CA TYR A 77 1.13 -2.43 -10.61
C TYR A 77 2.65 -2.67 -10.72
N LEU A 78 3.27 -3.21 -9.67
CA LEU A 78 4.71 -3.47 -9.61
C LEU A 78 5.20 -4.55 -10.59
N LYS A 79 4.32 -5.37 -11.18
CA LYS A 79 4.70 -6.28 -12.27
C LYS A 79 5.10 -5.54 -13.55
N HIS A 80 4.63 -4.32 -13.72
CA HIS A 80 4.80 -3.53 -14.95
C HIS A 80 5.56 -2.22 -14.71
N HIS A 81 5.77 -1.85 -13.45
CA HIS A 81 6.43 -0.60 -13.06
C HIS A 81 7.42 -0.84 -11.92
N PRO A 82 8.57 -0.15 -11.89
CA PRO A 82 9.45 -0.20 -10.74
C PRO A 82 8.80 0.45 -9.52
N SER A 83 9.19 0.02 -8.31
CA SER A 83 8.81 0.70 -7.08
C SER A 83 9.52 2.05 -6.99
N VAL A 84 8.81 3.15 -6.69
CA VAL A 84 9.35 4.54 -6.60
C VAL A 84 10.50 4.76 -5.59
N ARG A 85 10.80 3.76 -4.76
CA ARG A 85 11.99 3.73 -3.87
C ARG A 85 12.96 2.61 -4.29
N GLY A 86 13.07 2.38 -5.59
CA GLY A 86 13.89 1.35 -6.23
C GLY A 86 14.77 1.87 -7.36
N ASP A 87 15.12 3.17 -7.31
CA ASP A 87 15.99 3.91 -8.22
C ASP A 87 16.64 5.03 -7.38
N VAL A 88 17.89 4.97 -6.91
CA VAL A 88 19.12 4.22 -7.25
C VAL A 88 19.72 3.45 -6.07
#